data_AF-A0A139ANP2-F1
#
_entry.id   AF-A0A139ANP2-F1
#
_cell.length_a   1.000
_cell.length_b   1.000
_cell.length_c   1.000
_cell.angle_alpha   90.00
_cell.angle_beta   90.00
_cell.angle_gamma   90.00
#
_symmetry.space_group_name_H-M   'P 1'
#
loop_
_entity.id
_entity.type
_entity.pdbx_description
1 polymer ?
#
loop_
_entity_poly.entity_id
_entity_poly.type
_entity_poly.pdbx_seq_one_letter_code
_entity_poly.pdbx_strand_id
1 'polypeptide(L)'
;MNTSLVNDALLEAAERGDAAGVAKALSRSAHPRTRKRVVLTCDVYEDSRYSKPLFGGEEKEKGTGRCETKHLRCYGESALALAIIANSVESARALLEAGADPNEAIQWTVVRGHDIWVLDQWDKLGAETWDFTYIYDTALHLAIGRGQTRDHDGSRASTVEYLASKGQLWINSQGGLVKLRNPRPHESFVTKECKVNFEMVNLLCQHGARISDQGAEETISTMMRGKSSIASTRPRAKVRWES
;
A
#
# COMPACT_ATOMS: atom_id res chain seq x y z
N MET A 1 14.17 -25.15 0.49
CA MET A 1 12.89 -24.60 1.00
C MET A 1 12.28 -23.75 -0.10
N ASN A 2 10.96 -23.79 -0.33
CA ASN A 2 10.33 -23.00 -1.39
C ASN A 2 10.41 -21.51 -1.03
N THR A 3 11.24 -20.73 -1.73
CA THR A 3 11.46 -19.30 -1.49
C THR A 3 10.16 -18.48 -1.50
N SER A 4 9.16 -18.89 -2.30
CA SER A 4 7.85 -18.22 -2.29
C SER A 4 7.19 -18.30 -0.92
N LEU A 5 7.19 -19.47 -0.27
CA LEU A 5 6.50 -19.65 1.02
C LEU A 5 7.15 -18.83 2.13
N VAL A 6 8.48 -18.65 2.10
CA VAL A 6 9.18 -17.85 3.11
C VAL A 6 8.92 -16.35 2.90
N ASN A 7 8.86 -15.90 1.64
CA ASN A 7 8.50 -14.52 1.30
C ASN A 7 7.03 -14.21 1.64
N ASP A 8 6.12 -15.14 1.39
CA ASP A 8 4.70 -14.98 1.73
C ASP A 8 4.54 -14.84 3.26
N ALA A 9 5.29 -15.63 4.04
CA ALA A 9 5.32 -15.51 5.50
C ALA A 9 5.93 -14.17 5.99
N LEU A 10 6.96 -13.65 5.30
CA LEU A 10 7.53 -12.33 5.60
C LEU A 10 6.50 -11.22 5.41
N LEU A 11 5.78 -11.23 4.29
CA LEU A 11 4.76 -10.22 3.96
C LEU A 11 3.62 -10.24 4.97
N GLU A 12 3.13 -11.44 5.31
CA GLU A 12 2.10 -11.61 6.33
C GLU A 12 2.52 -11.11 7.71
N ALA A 13 3.75 -11.39 8.12
CA ALA A 13 4.27 -10.91 9.40
C ALA A 13 4.41 -9.38 9.42
N ALA A 14 4.96 -8.80 8.34
CA ALA A 14 5.08 -7.35 8.20
C ALA A 14 3.72 -6.64 8.22
N GLU A 15 2.72 -7.20 7.52
CA GLU A 15 1.35 -6.68 7.48
C GLU A 15 0.64 -6.68 8.85
N ARG A 16 0.97 -7.65 9.70
CA ARG A 16 0.46 -7.72 11.08
C ARG A 16 1.27 -6.92 12.09
N GLY A 17 2.41 -6.34 11.69
CA GLY A 17 3.36 -5.73 12.62
C GLY A 17 4.06 -6.74 13.55
N ASP A 18 4.14 -8.01 13.16
CA ASP A 18 4.78 -9.09 13.92
C ASP A 18 6.29 -9.11 13.65
N ALA A 19 7.03 -8.32 14.42
CA ALA A 19 8.49 -8.20 14.26
C ALA A 19 9.24 -9.52 14.47
N ALA A 20 8.75 -10.39 15.37
CA ALA A 20 9.35 -11.71 15.58
C ALA A 20 9.14 -12.63 14.36
N GLY A 21 7.94 -12.59 13.78
CA GLY A 21 7.63 -13.27 12.52
C GLY A 21 8.49 -12.77 11.36
N VAL A 22 8.69 -11.46 11.25
CA VAL A 22 9.58 -10.83 10.25
C VAL A 22 11.01 -11.34 10.41
N ALA A 23 11.59 -11.24 11.62
CA ALA A 23 12.94 -11.71 11.89
C ALA A 23 13.13 -13.20 11.59
N LYS A 24 12.14 -14.04 11.96
CA LYS A 24 12.15 -15.48 11.68
C LYS A 24 12.07 -15.79 10.18
N ALA A 25 11.32 -15.01 9.41
CA ALA A 25 11.25 -15.20 7.96
C ALA A 25 12.58 -14.80 7.29
N LEU A 26 13.17 -13.68 7.71
CA LEU A 26 14.48 -13.21 7.24
C LEU A 26 15.59 -14.21 7.57
N SER A 27 15.60 -14.79 8.77
CA SER A 27 16.58 -15.83 9.15
C SER A 27 16.46 -17.13 8.33
N ARG A 28 15.34 -17.31 7.62
CA ARG A 28 15.10 -18.41 6.67
C ARG A 28 15.30 -17.97 5.21
N SER A 29 16.06 -16.88 5.02
CA SER A 29 16.43 -16.33 3.72
C SER A 29 15.26 -15.74 2.92
N ALA A 30 14.22 -15.22 3.60
CA ALA A 30 13.25 -14.35 2.92
C ALA A 30 13.94 -13.09 2.39
N HIS A 31 13.51 -12.62 1.22
CA HIS A 31 14.08 -11.41 0.63
C HIS A 31 13.40 -10.16 1.23
N PRO A 32 14.13 -9.20 1.83
CA PRO A 32 13.53 -8.04 2.51
C PRO A 32 12.79 -7.10 1.55
N ARG A 33 13.16 -7.08 0.26
CA ARG A 33 12.49 -6.31 -0.81
C ARG A 33 11.31 -7.06 -1.46
N THR A 34 10.85 -8.16 -0.87
CA THR A 34 9.71 -8.89 -1.43
C THR A 34 8.43 -8.05 -1.40
N ARG A 35 7.51 -8.35 -2.30
CA ARG A 35 6.26 -7.61 -2.51
C ARG A 35 5.10 -8.57 -2.63
N LYS A 36 3.91 -8.12 -2.20
CA LYS A 36 2.68 -8.84 -2.48
C LYS A 36 2.50 -9.03 -3.99
N ARG A 37 1.84 -10.12 -4.37
CA ARG A 37 1.37 -10.37 -5.73
C ARG A 37 -0.14 -10.44 -5.72
N VAL A 38 -0.77 -9.71 -6.62
CA VAL A 38 -2.23 -9.72 -6.80
C VAL A 38 -2.53 -10.43 -8.10
N VAL A 39 -3.47 -11.36 -8.07
CA VAL A 39 -3.98 -12.07 -9.24
C VAL A 39 -5.48 -11.80 -9.32
N LEU A 40 -5.89 -11.03 -10.32
CA LEU A 40 -7.28 -10.77 -10.65
C LEU A 40 -7.74 -11.81 -11.68
N THR A 41 -8.87 -12.46 -11.42
CA THR A 41 -9.54 -13.37 -12.35
C THR A 41 -10.99 -12.95 -12.47
N CYS A 42 -11.43 -12.54 -13.66
CA CYS A 42 -12.80 -12.10 -13.87
C CYS A 42 -13.43 -12.80 -15.07
N ASP A 43 -14.72 -13.06 -14.97
CA ASP A 43 -15.59 -13.45 -16.06
C ASP A 43 -16.09 -12.17 -16.72
N VAL A 44 -15.52 -11.84 -17.88
CA VAL A 44 -15.71 -10.56 -18.58
C VAL A 44 -16.71 -10.74 -19.71
N TYR A 45 -17.77 -9.95 -19.68
CA TYR A 45 -18.84 -9.95 -20.67
C TYR A 45 -18.58 -8.92 -21.77
N GLU A 46 -19.13 -9.12 -22.96
CA GLU A 46 -19.06 -8.12 -24.04
C GLU A 46 -19.69 -6.78 -23.64
N ASP A 47 -20.86 -6.83 -22.99
CA ASP A 47 -21.59 -5.65 -22.54
C ASP A 47 -22.43 -5.96 -21.28
N SER A 48 -23.09 -4.96 -20.71
CA SER A 48 -24.01 -5.10 -19.57
C SER A 48 -25.34 -4.39 -19.82
N ARG A 49 -26.41 -4.87 -19.20
CA ARG A 49 -27.71 -4.20 -19.20
C ARG A 49 -28.35 -4.21 -17.82
N TYR A 50 -29.05 -3.13 -17.50
CA TYR A 50 -29.93 -3.08 -16.33
C TYR A 50 -31.25 -3.77 -16.67
N SER A 51 -31.72 -4.63 -15.75
CA SER A 51 -33.01 -5.30 -15.90
C SER A 51 -33.84 -5.15 -14.63
N LYS A 52 -35.10 -4.74 -14.79
CA LYS A 52 -36.08 -4.66 -13.71
C LYS A 52 -36.81 -6.00 -13.56
N PRO A 53 -36.88 -6.59 -12.36
CA PRO A 53 -37.65 -7.81 -12.13
C PRO A 53 -39.17 -7.58 -12.29
N LEU A 54 -39.88 -8.60 -12.80
CA LEU A 54 -41.32 -8.56 -13.09
C LEU A 54 -42.23 -8.38 -11.86
N PHE A 55 -41.74 -8.70 -10.66
CA PHE A 55 -42.54 -8.72 -9.42
C PHE A 55 -42.06 -7.70 -8.38
N GLY A 56 -41.61 -6.52 -8.83
CA GLY A 56 -41.01 -5.54 -7.95
C GLY A 56 -39.60 -5.93 -7.50
N GLY A 57 -38.74 -4.93 -7.30
CA GLY A 57 -37.34 -5.12 -6.94
C GLY A 57 -36.45 -4.08 -7.60
N GLU A 58 -35.25 -3.93 -7.06
CA GLU A 58 -34.24 -3.02 -7.59
C GLU A 58 -33.73 -3.50 -8.95
N GLU A 59 -33.43 -2.54 -9.83
CA GLU A 59 -32.77 -2.83 -11.09
C GLU A 59 -31.40 -3.45 -10.82
N LYS A 60 -31.10 -4.54 -11.52
CA LYS A 60 -29.80 -5.20 -11.43
C LYS A 60 -29.12 -5.20 -12.77
N GLU A 61 -27.85 -4.79 -12.75
CA GLU A 61 -26.93 -4.95 -13.86
C GLU A 61 -26.68 -6.45 -14.12
N LYS A 62 -26.67 -6.83 -15.40
CA LYS A 62 -26.37 -8.19 -15.85
C LYS A 62 -25.45 -8.13 -17.06
N GLY A 63 -24.43 -8.97 -17.07
CA GLY A 63 -23.60 -9.20 -18.25
C GLY A 63 -24.41 -9.79 -19.40
N THR A 64 -24.06 -9.40 -20.62
CA THR A 64 -24.70 -9.82 -21.87
C THR A 64 -23.66 -10.11 -22.95
N GLY A 65 -24.06 -10.87 -23.97
CA GLY A 65 -23.17 -11.30 -25.04
C GLY A 65 -22.24 -12.44 -24.62
N ARG A 66 -21.10 -12.57 -25.31
CA ARG A 66 -20.06 -13.54 -24.99
C ARG A 66 -19.45 -13.22 -23.62
N CYS A 67 -19.11 -14.27 -22.88
CA CYS A 67 -18.38 -14.18 -21.62
C CYS A 67 -17.07 -14.95 -21.75
N GLU A 68 -15.97 -14.37 -21.29
CA GLU A 68 -14.67 -15.01 -21.23
C GLU A 68 -13.96 -14.75 -19.90
N THR A 69 -13.33 -15.79 -19.34
CA THR A 69 -12.50 -15.64 -18.15
C THR A 69 -11.16 -15.02 -18.53
N LYS A 70 -10.84 -13.87 -17.94
CA LYS A 70 -9.56 -13.18 -18.13
C LYS A 70 -8.78 -13.09 -16.81
N HIS A 71 -7.47 -12.89 -16.93
CA HIS A 71 -6.56 -12.81 -15.79
C HIS A 71 -5.62 -11.61 -15.92
N LEU A 72 -5.37 -10.93 -14.79
CA LEU A 72 -4.34 -9.89 -14.66
C LEU A 72 -3.51 -10.11 -13.41
N ARG A 73 -2.27 -9.60 -13.42
CA ARG A 73 -1.34 -9.69 -12.29
C ARG A 73 -0.61 -8.37 -12.06
N CYS A 74 -0.51 -7.95 -10.81
CA CYS A 74 0.33 -6.83 -10.40
C CYS A 74 1.08 -7.12 -9.10
N TYR A 75 2.01 -6.22 -8.78
CA TYR A 75 2.63 -6.15 -7.48
C TYR A 75 1.84 -5.24 -6.55
N GLY A 76 1.62 -5.70 -5.33
CA GLY A 76 1.09 -4.90 -4.24
C GLY A 76 2.21 -4.22 -3.45
N GLU A 77 1.94 -4.03 -2.17
CA GLU A 77 2.81 -3.39 -1.19
C GLU A 77 4.11 -4.20 -0.99
N SER A 78 5.22 -3.49 -0.73
CA SER A 78 6.47 -4.13 -0.28
C SER A 78 6.41 -4.47 1.20
N ALA A 79 7.28 -5.38 1.66
CA ALA A 79 7.38 -5.69 3.09
C ALA A 79 7.66 -4.44 3.94
N LEU A 80 8.53 -3.53 3.47
CA LEU A 80 8.81 -2.27 4.17
C LEU A 80 7.60 -1.34 4.19
N ALA A 81 6.84 -1.23 3.10
CA ALA A 81 5.61 -0.46 3.07
C ALA A 81 4.58 -0.99 4.08
N LEU A 82 4.39 -2.32 4.12
CA LEU A 82 3.48 -2.97 5.06
C LEU A 82 3.87 -2.71 6.51
N ALA A 83 5.16 -2.79 6.86
CA ALA A 83 5.64 -2.49 8.21
C ALA A 83 5.38 -1.03 8.62
N ILE A 84 5.55 -0.09 7.69
CA ILE A 84 5.25 1.34 7.91
C ILE A 84 3.74 1.55 8.11
N ILE A 85 2.90 0.96 7.26
CA ILE A 85 1.44 1.06 7.34
C ILE A 85 0.90 0.41 8.62
N ALA A 86 1.50 -0.70 9.05
CA ALA A 86 1.21 -1.36 10.32
C ALA A 86 1.75 -0.58 11.54
N ASN A 87 2.49 0.51 11.31
CA ASN A 87 3.15 1.32 12.33
C ASN A 87 4.09 0.52 13.26
N SER A 88 4.76 -0.51 12.72
CA SER A 88 5.66 -1.40 13.47
C SER A 88 7.12 -1.02 13.21
N VAL A 89 7.68 -0.21 14.12
CA VAL A 89 9.06 0.30 14.03
C VAL A 89 10.07 -0.86 14.05
N GLU A 90 9.79 -1.89 14.84
CA GLU A 90 10.62 -3.08 15.00
C GLU A 90 10.63 -3.93 13.72
N SER A 91 9.48 -4.10 13.06
CA SER A 91 9.40 -4.80 11.77
C SER A 91 10.17 -4.04 10.69
N ALA A 92 10.00 -2.71 10.63
CA ALA A 92 10.74 -1.87 9.70
C ALA A 92 12.24 -1.93 9.95
N ARG A 93 12.67 -1.89 11.22
CA ARG A 93 14.09 -2.01 11.61
C ARG A 93 14.68 -3.32 11.12
N ALA A 94 14.01 -4.44 11.40
CA ALA A 94 14.47 -5.76 10.97
C ALA A 94 14.62 -5.86 9.44
N LEU A 95 13.69 -5.27 8.68
CA LEU A 95 13.76 -5.22 7.22
C LEU A 95 14.94 -4.37 6.71
N LEU A 96 15.16 -3.19 7.31
CA LEU A 96 16.26 -2.29 6.95
C LEU A 96 17.63 -2.89 7.29
N GLU A 97 17.77 -3.51 8.47
CA GLU A 97 18.98 -4.23 8.88
C GLU A 97 19.27 -5.43 7.96
N ALA A 98 18.24 -6.06 7.40
CA ALA A 98 18.38 -7.12 6.40
C ALA A 98 18.68 -6.61 4.98
N GLY A 99 18.72 -5.29 4.75
CA GLY A 99 19.08 -4.69 3.46
C GLY A 99 17.89 -4.21 2.62
N ALA A 100 16.71 -3.97 3.21
CA ALA A 100 15.70 -3.14 2.55
C ALA A 100 16.25 -1.71 2.37
N ASP A 101 16.10 -1.15 1.17
CA ASP A 101 16.56 0.21 0.88
C ASP A 101 15.45 1.22 1.20
N PRO A 102 15.64 2.15 2.16
CA PRO A 102 14.62 3.15 2.48
C PRO A 102 14.45 4.22 1.40
N ASN A 103 15.38 4.33 0.45
CA ASN A 103 15.31 5.26 -0.69
C ASN A 103 14.71 4.64 -1.95
N GLU A 104 14.39 3.34 -1.93
CA GLU A 104 13.64 2.72 -3.01
C GLU A 104 12.21 3.29 -3.04
N ALA A 105 11.75 3.67 -4.23
CA ALA A 105 10.40 4.16 -4.42
C ALA A 105 9.38 3.09 -3.98
N ILE A 106 8.41 3.51 -3.19
CA ILE A 106 7.31 2.66 -2.78
C ILE A 106 6.12 2.97 -3.68
N GLN A 107 5.63 1.95 -4.35
CA GLN A 107 4.39 2.04 -5.11
C GLN A 107 3.58 0.78 -4.92
N TRP A 108 2.26 0.85 -5.05
CA TRP A 108 1.43 -0.34 -5.20
C TRP A 108 0.13 0.02 -5.89
N THR A 109 -0.50 -1.01 -6.43
CA THR A 109 -1.76 -0.92 -7.13
C THR A 109 -2.89 -1.45 -6.27
N VAL A 110 -4.06 -0.85 -6.40
CA VAL A 110 -5.33 -1.37 -5.89
C VAL A 110 -6.31 -1.51 -7.06
N VAL A 111 -7.03 -2.63 -7.10
CA VAL A 111 -8.10 -2.90 -8.07
C VAL A 111 -9.45 -2.60 -7.40
N ARG A 112 -10.38 -1.95 -8.09
CA ARG A 112 -11.78 -1.87 -7.66
C ARG A 112 -12.52 -3.11 -8.15
N GLY A 113 -13.31 -3.69 -7.26
CA GLY A 113 -14.28 -4.68 -7.71
C GLY A 113 -15.44 -4.05 -8.48
N HIS A 114 -16.10 -4.85 -9.31
CA HIS A 114 -17.28 -4.48 -10.08
C HIS A 114 -18.33 -5.58 -9.93
N ASP A 115 -19.60 -5.21 -9.90
CA ASP A 115 -20.69 -6.19 -9.82
C ASP A 115 -20.77 -7.04 -11.10
N ILE A 116 -20.55 -6.42 -12.26
CA ILE A 116 -20.40 -7.06 -13.56
C ILE A 116 -19.14 -6.50 -14.24
N TRP A 117 -18.30 -7.40 -14.73
CA TRP A 117 -17.11 -7.04 -15.49
C TRP A 117 -17.44 -7.05 -16.98
N VAL A 118 -17.24 -5.92 -17.68
CA VAL A 118 -17.42 -5.83 -19.14
C VAL A 118 -16.11 -5.52 -19.86
N LEU A 119 -16.04 -5.82 -21.16
CA LEU A 119 -14.84 -5.65 -21.97
C LEU A 119 -14.29 -4.23 -21.92
N ASP A 120 -15.14 -3.20 -22.05
CA ASP A 120 -14.71 -1.80 -21.98
C ASP A 120 -14.01 -1.44 -20.65
N GLN A 121 -14.54 -1.94 -19.52
CA GLN A 121 -13.92 -1.75 -18.21
C GLN A 121 -12.62 -2.55 -18.08
N TRP A 122 -12.62 -3.78 -18.55
CA TRP A 122 -11.44 -4.65 -18.50
C TRP A 122 -10.28 -4.10 -19.33
N ASP A 123 -10.57 -3.60 -20.53
CA ASP A 123 -9.55 -3.08 -21.44
C ASP A 123 -8.89 -1.81 -20.87
N LYS A 124 -9.64 -1.02 -20.07
CA LYS A 124 -9.10 0.10 -19.29
C LYS A 124 -8.16 -0.34 -18.15
N LEU A 125 -8.27 -1.57 -17.67
CA LEU A 125 -7.35 -2.17 -16.69
C LEU A 125 -6.10 -2.82 -17.32
N GLY A 126 -5.87 -2.60 -18.61
CA GLY A 126 -4.80 -3.23 -19.41
C GLY A 126 -3.36 -2.95 -18.94
N ALA A 127 -2.37 -3.39 -19.74
CA ALA A 127 -0.99 -3.75 -19.37
C ALA A 127 -0.19 -2.82 -18.43
N GLU A 128 -0.60 -1.56 -18.24
CA GLU A 128 0.06 -0.60 -17.35
C GLU A 128 -0.93 0.27 -16.54
N THR A 129 -2.24 0.12 -16.77
CA THR A 129 -3.28 1.01 -16.25
C THR A 129 -4.13 0.25 -15.26
N TRP A 130 -3.96 0.54 -13.97
CA TRP A 130 -4.76 -0.06 -12.91
C TRP A 130 -5.64 1.00 -12.27
N ASP A 131 -6.77 0.61 -11.67
CA ASP A 131 -7.72 1.55 -11.05
C ASP A 131 -7.04 2.64 -10.24
N PHE A 132 -6.20 2.25 -9.28
CA PHE A 132 -5.42 3.21 -8.51
C PHE A 132 -4.00 2.74 -8.31
N THR A 133 -3.07 3.67 -8.43
CA THR A 133 -1.66 3.45 -8.08
C THR A 133 -1.23 4.48 -7.04
N TYR A 134 -0.81 4.01 -5.88
CA TYR A 134 -0.11 4.81 -4.87
C TYR A 134 1.37 4.91 -5.23
N ILE A 135 1.94 6.10 -5.11
CA ILE A 135 3.34 6.39 -5.44
C ILE A 135 3.95 7.27 -4.36
N TYR A 136 5.05 6.80 -3.79
CA TYR A 136 5.87 7.49 -2.79
C TYR A 136 7.33 7.40 -3.21
N ASP A 137 8.02 8.53 -3.24
CA ASP A 137 9.40 8.57 -3.73
C ASP A 137 10.37 7.77 -2.85
N THR A 138 10.08 7.67 -1.55
CA THR A 138 10.86 6.89 -0.59
C THR A 138 9.97 6.34 0.53
N ALA A 139 10.53 5.46 1.36
CA ALA A 139 9.87 4.98 2.58
C ALA A 139 9.52 6.12 3.56
N LEU A 140 10.35 7.17 3.59
CA LEU A 140 10.11 8.35 4.43
C LEU A 140 8.85 9.10 3.99
N HIS A 141 8.65 9.27 2.69
CA HIS A 141 7.46 9.90 2.12
C HIS A 141 6.17 9.18 2.52
N LEU A 142 6.18 7.84 2.49
CA LEU A 142 5.07 7.03 3.01
C LEU A 142 4.84 7.27 4.51
N ALA A 143 5.90 7.21 5.32
CA ALA A 143 5.79 7.36 6.78
C ALA A 143 5.22 8.70 7.24
N ILE A 144 5.38 9.76 6.44
CA ILE A 144 4.82 11.10 6.70
C ILE A 144 3.54 11.39 5.90
N GLY A 145 2.99 10.40 5.20
CA GLY A 145 1.73 10.54 4.45
C GLY A 145 1.81 11.45 3.23
N ARG A 146 2.99 11.59 2.61
CA ARG A 146 3.21 12.43 1.43
C ARG A 146 3.46 11.57 0.21
N GLY A 147 2.46 11.44 -0.64
CA GLY A 147 2.59 10.69 -1.89
C GLY A 147 1.61 11.20 -2.92
N GLN A 148 1.58 10.52 -4.06
CA GLN A 148 0.64 10.75 -5.13
C GLN A 148 -0.21 9.52 -5.36
N THR A 149 -1.43 9.73 -5.83
CA THR A 149 -2.31 8.65 -6.28
C THR A 149 -2.74 8.92 -7.71
N ARG A 150 -2.58 7.93 -8.57
CA ARG A 150 -2.99 8.01 -9.98
C ARG A 150 -4.16 7.09 -10.25
N ASP A 151 -5.08 7.53 -11.09
CA ASP A 151 -6.15 6.69 -11.65
C ASP A 151 -5.60 5.87 -12.84
N HIS A 152 -6.42 4.99 -13.41
CA HIS A 152 -6.04 4.15 -14.55
C HIS A 152 -5.61 4.95 -15.78
N ASP A 153 -6.13 6.16 -15.98
CA ASP A 153 -5.74 7.05 -17.08
C ASP A 153 -4.45 7.86 -16.78
N GLY A 154 -3.82 7.62 -15.63
CA GLY A 154 -2.63 8.34 -15.17
C GLY A 154 -2.92 9.71 -14.56
N SER A 155 -4.17 10.18 -14.58
CA SER A 155 -4.57 11.43 -13.93
C SER A 155 -4.55 11.29 -12.40
N ARG A 156 -4.66 12.41 -11.68
CA ARG A 156 -4.68 12.39 -10.21
C ARG A 156 -6.00 11.84 -9.70
N ALA A 157 -5.95 10.77 -8.91
CA ALA A 157 -7.10 10.20 -8.24
C ALA A 157 -7.50 11.02 -7.01
N SER A 158 -8.14 12.19 -7.21
CA SER A 158 -8.39 13.20 -6.17
C SER A 158 -9.09 12.68 -4.90
N THR A 159 -10.03 11.74 -5.05
CA THR A 159 -10.73 11.13 -3.90
C THR A 159 -9.77 10.27 -3.06
N VAL A 160 -8.94 9.47 -3.72
CA VAL A 160 -7.96 8.61 -3.05
C VAL A 160 -6.84 9.45 -2.43
N GLU A 161 -6.42 10.51 -3.12
CA GLU A 161 -5.46 11.48 -2.60
C GLU A 161 -5.98 12.19 -1.36
N TYR A 162 -7.26 12.58 -1.35
CA TYR A 162 -7.90 13.17 -0.18
C TYR A 162 -7.90 12.20 1.01
N LEU A 163 -8.27 10.93 0.81
CA LEU A 163 -8.22 9.91 1.86
C LEU A 163 -6.79 9.70 2.38
N ALA A 164 -5.81 9.61 1.47
CA ALA A 164 -4.40 9.47 1.83
C ALA A 164 -3.91 10.67 2.67
N SER A 165 -4.36 11.89 2.36
CA SER A 165 -4.06 13.10 3.16
C SER A 165 -4.63 13.06 4.58
N LYS A 166 -5.65 12.22 4.82
CA LYS A 166 -6.21 11.92 6.15
C LYS A 166 -5.56 10.72 6.83
N GLY A 167 -4.49 10.17 6.23
CA GLY A 167 -3.85 8.95 6.68
C GLY A 167 -4.69 7.70 6.42
N GLN A 168 -5.67 7.73 5.54
CA GLN A 168 -6.46 6.56 5.17
C GLN A 168 -5.97 6.01 3.83
N LEU A 169 -5.40 4.81 3.84
CA LEU A 169 -4.85 4.15 2.67
C LEU A 169 -5.69 2.92 2.33
N TRP A 170 -5.95 2.73 1.04
CA TRP A 170 -6.42 1.45 0.53
C TRP A 170 -5.23 0.56 0.22
N ILE A 171 -5.24 -0.63 0.80
CA ILE A 171 -4.23 -1.67 0.56
C ILE A 171 -4.90 -2.95 0.09
N ASN A 172 -4.13 -3.77 -0.63
CA ASN A 172 -4.59 -5.09 -1.04
C ASN A 172 -4.92 -5.95 0.18
N SER A 173 -5.88 -6.86 0.03
CA SER A 173 -6.26 -7.84 1.05
C SER A 173 -5.05 -8.61 1.61
N GLN A 174 -5.22 -9.20 2.79
CA GLN A 174 -4.12 -9.81 3.54
C GLN A 174 -3.43 -10.97 2.80
N GLY A 175 -2.11 -11.07 2.93
CA GLY A 175 -1.30 -12.19 2.45
C GLY A 175 -0.32 -11.87 1.31
N GLY A 176 0.68 -12.73 1.12
CA GLY A 176 1.71 -12.55 0.08
C GLY A 176 1.22 -12.77 -1.37
N LEU A 177 0.20 -13.62 -1.55
CA LEU A 177 -0.50 -13.84 -2.81
C LEU A 177 -1.99 -13.58 -2.62
N VAL A 178 -2.44 -12.43 -3.11
CA VAL A 178 -3.85 -12.01 -3.09
C VAL A 178 -4.54 -12.52 -4.35
N LYS A 179 -5.56 -13.35 -4.18
CA LYS A 179 -6.35 -13.88 -5.30
C LYS A 179 -7.74 -13.26 -5.26
N LEU A 180 -8.06 -12.48 -6.27
CA LEU A 180 -9.37 -11.87 -6.46
C LEU A 180 -10.09 -12.60 -7.59
N ARG A 181 -11.30 -13.09 -7.33
CA ARG A 181 -12.14 -13.75 -8.33
C ARG A 181 -13.49 -13.06 -8.43
N ASN A 182 -13.76 -12.40 -9.55
CA ASN A 182 -14.95 -11.56 -9.74
C ASN A 182 -15.23 -10.65 -8.53
N PRO A 183 -14.22 -9.92 -8.00
CA PRO A 183 -14.40 -9.19 -6.76
C PRO A 183 -15.48 -8.12 -6.92
N ARG A 184 -16.33 -7.97 -5.91
CA ARG A 184 -17.27 -6.84 -5.77
C ARG A 184 -16.54 -5.61 -5.20
N PRO A 185 -17.11 -4.39 -5.31
CA PRO A 185 -16.44 -3.15 -4.91
C PRO A 185 -15.80 -3.14 -3.51
N HIS A 186 -16.38 -3.87 -2.54
CA HIS A 186 -15.92 -3.92 -1.15
C HIS A 186 -15.01 -5.13 -0.82
N GLU A 187 -14.72 -5.99 -1.79
CA GLU A 187 -13.98 -7.24 -1.59
C GLU A 187 -12.51 -7.14 -2.04
N SER A 188 -12.16 -6.12 -2.83
CA SER A 188 -10.86 -6.04 -3.50
C SER A 188 -9.75 -5.40 -2.67
N PHE A 189 -10.09 -4.61 -1.66
CA PHE A 189 -9.12 -3.91 -0.80
C PHE A 189 -9.64 -3.71 0.63
N VAL A 190 -8.72 -3.32 1.51
CA VAL A 190 -9.04 -2.91 2.88
C VAL A 190 -8.51 -1.51 3.15
N THR A 191 -9.23 -0.74 3.98
CA THR A 191 -8.78 0.57 4.43
C THR A 191 -7.90 0.42 5.69
N LYS A 192 -6.73 1.03 5.69
CA LYS A 192 -5.83 1.13 6.84
C LYS A 192 -5.57 2.58 7.21
N GLU A 193 -5.48 2.83 8.51
CA GLU A 193 -5.05 4.11 9.04
C GLU A 193 -3.52 4.12 9.19
N CYS A 194 -2.83 4.98 8.44
CA CYS A 194 -1.41 5.24 8.51
C CYS A 194 -1.17 6.51 9.33
N LYS A 195 -0.77 6.34 10.59
CA LYS A 195 -0.44 7.46 11.47
C LYS A 195 1.03 7.82 11.33
N VAL A 196 1.31 9.12 11.26
CA VAL A 196 2.68 9.60 11.26
C VAL A 196 3.34 9.24 12.60
N ASN A 197 4.39 8.42 12.53
CA ASN A 197 5.15 7.98 13.69
C ASN A 197 6.59 8.50 13.60
N PHE A 198 6.97 9.30 14.58
CA PHE A 198 8.31 9.86 14.68
C PHE A 198 9.42 8.85 14.84
N GLU A 199 9.18 7.77 15.57
CA GLU A 199 10.19 6.74 15.77
C GLU A 199 10.46 6.03 14.45
N MET A 200 9.42 5.80 13.65
CA MET A 200 9.53 5.30 12.28
C MET A 200 10.32 6.28 11.40
N VAL A 201 9.98 7.57 11.42
CA VAL A 201 10.71 8.61 10.66
C VAL A 201 12.18 8.65 11.05
N ASN A 202 12.48 8.68 12.35
CA ASN A 202 13.86 8.71 12.84
C ASN A 202 14.62 7.43 12.46
N LEU A 203 13.99 6.27 12.56
CA LEU A 203 14.55 5.00 12.11
C LEU A 203 14.93 5.06 10.62
N LEU A 204 14.01 5.51 9.76
CA LEU A 204 14.27 5.62 8.32
C LEU A 204 15.46 6.53 8.04
N CYS A 205 15.52 7.71 8.69
CA CYS A 205 16.65 8.63 8.57
C CYS A 205 17.97 8.00 9.06
N GLN A 206 17.96 7.25 10.16
CA GLN A 206 19.14 6.54 10.67
C GLN A 206 19.68 5.50 9.68
N HIS A 207 18.80 4.92 8.86
CA HIS A 207 19.18 4.00 7.78
C HIS A 207 19.41 4.70 6.43
N GLY A 208 19.58 6.02 6.43
CA GLY A 208 19.99 6.79 5.24
C GLY A 208 18.86 7.18 4.31
N ALA A 209 17.60 7.19 4.76
CA ALA A 209 16.51 7.79 4.01
C ALA A 209 16.79 9.27 3.74
N ARG A 210 16.73 9.68 2.47
CA ARG A 210 16.95 11.06 2.05
C ARG A 210 15.66 11.86 2.17
N ILE A 211 15.80 13.08 2.68
CA ILE A 211 14.75 14.10 2.62
C ILE A 211 14.94 14.79 1.27
N SER A 212 14.15 14.40 0.26
CA SER A 212 14.37 14.87 -1.12
C SER A 212 13.53 16.09 -1.51
N ASP A 213 12.52 16.46 -0.71
CA ASP A 213 11.72 17.66 -0.95
C ASP A 213 11.60 18.55 0.29
N GLN A 214 11.51 19.86 0.04
CA GLN A 214 11.39 20.91 1.07
C GLN A 214 10.19 20.67 2.00
N GLY A 215 9.11 20.12 1.46
CA GLY A 215 7.91 19.92 2.24
C GLY A 215 8.08 18.79 3.26
N ALA A 216 8.77 17.70 2.93
CA ALA A 216 9.11 16.63 3.86
C ALA A 216 9.95 17.19 5.02
N GLU A 217 10.92 18.06 4.71
CA GLU A 217 11.71 18.78 5.70
C GLU A 217 10.85 19.66 6.62
N GLU A 218 9.91 20.43 6.07
CA GLU A 218 8.99 21.27 6.83
C GLU A 218 8.07 20.44 7.75
N THR A 219 7.56 19.31 7.26
CA THR A 219 6.74 18.39 8.07
C THR A 219 7.56 17.84 9.23
N ILE A 220 8.75 17.32 8.97
CA ILE A 220 9.64 16.77 10.00
C ILE A 220 10.02 17.86 11.01
N SER A 221 10.35 19.07 10.55
CA SER A 221 10.69 20.21 11.41
C SER A 221 9.53 20.64 12.30
N THR A 222 8.32 20.71 11.74
CA THR A 222 7.10 21.06 12.49
C THR A 222 6.78 20.02 13.54
N MET A 223 6.90 18.76 13.17
CA MET A 223 6.80 17.64 14.08
C MET A 223 7.80 17.84 15.24
N MET A 224 9.10 17.98 14.98
CA MET A 224 10.16 18.09 16.00
C MET A 224 9.97 19.26 16.97
N ARG A 225 9.44 20.39 16.49
CA ARG A 225 9.09 21.56 17.33
C ARG A 225 7.97 21.24 18.33
N GLY A 226 6.93 20.51 17.92
CA GLY A 226 5.81 20.12 18.78
C GLY A 226 6.22 19.28 19.99
N LYS A 227 7.18 18.36 19.83
CA LYS A 227 7.70 17.53 20.96
C LYS A 227 8.48 18.34 21.99
N SER A 228 9.19 19.40 21.56
CA SER A 228 9.99 20.22 22.47
C SER A 228 9.15 21.06 23.43
N SER A 229 7.92 21.42 23.03
CA SER A 229 6.97 22.16 23.88
C SER A 229 6.41 21.33 25.03
N ILE A 230 6.34 20.00 24.89
CA ILE A 230 5.74 19.12 25.91
C ILE A 230 6.79 18.61 26.91
N ALA A 231 8.08 18.59 26.55
CA ALA A 231 9.16 18.03 27.38
C ALA A 231 9.86 19.03 28.33
N SER A 232 9.35 20.25 28.49
CA SER A 232 10.00 21.34 29.27
C SER A 232 9.83 21.27 30.80
N THR A 233 9.91 20.07 31.40
CA THR A 233 10.06 19.91 32.86
C THR A 233 11.28 19.09 33.28
N ARG A 234 12.19 18.74 32.35
CA ARG A 234 13.49 18.15 32.72
C ARG A 234 14.68 18.81 32.00
N PRO A 235 15.85 18.97 32.64
CA PRO A 235 16.99 19.67 32.07
C PRO A 235 17.59 18.89 30.89
N ARG A 236 17.84 19.56 29.76
CA ARG A 236 18.37 18.97 28.52
C ARG A 236 19.91 18.92 28.49
N ALA A 237 20.45 17.81 28.01
CA ALA A 237 21.82 17.69 27.49
C ALA A 237 21.92 18.24 26.05
N LYS A 238 23.04 18.87 25.70
CA LYS A 238 23.28 19.54 24.40
C LYS A 238 23.70 18.53 23.32
N VAL A 239 23.08 18.60 22.15
CA VAL A 239 23.52 17.94 20.90
C VAL A 239 24.11 19.02 19.97
N ARG A 240 25.25 18.74 19.34
CA ARG A 240 25.92 19.60 18.35
C ARG A 240 25.52 19.18 16.93
N TRP A 241 25.32 20.16 16.05
CA TRP A 241 25.18 19.98 14.60
C TRP A 241 26.45 20.53 13.94
N GLU A 242 27.02 19.80 12.98
CA GLU A 242 28.15 20.27 12.16
C GLU A 242 27.61 20.85 10.84
N SER A 243 28.21 21.97 10.46
CA SER A 243 27.91 22.83 9.30
C SER A 243 28.59 22.36 8.02
#